data_AF-T0JFS6-F1
#
_entry.id   AF-T0JFS6-F1
#
_cell.length_a   1.000
_cell.length_b   1.000
_cell.length_c   1.000
_cell.angle_alpha   90.00
_cell.angle_beta   90.00
_cell.angle_gamma   90.00
#
_symmetry.space_group_name_H-M   'P 1'
#
loop_
_entity.id
_entity.type
_entity.pdbx_description
1 polymer ?
#
loop_
_entity_poly.entity_id
_entity_poly.type
_entity_poly.pdbx_seq_one_letter_code
_entity_poly.pdbx_strand_id
1 'polypeptide(L)'
;MSVIFEAVIKVDEKLDWYIVLKDTVVGRSHNCLDMDEFLQKIEDFGADYGGHIDEVKWSKDDNVSPQAMDEIRLLMAKHQQEIEDAKEQKS
;
A
#
# COMPACT_ATOMS: atom_id res chain seq x y z
N MET A 1 -1.54 -10.22 18.46
CA MET A 1 -2.51 -9.78 17.43
C MET A 1 -1.69 -9.48 16.21
N SER A 2 -2.05 -10.02 15.05
CA SER A 2 -1.30 -9.74 13.83
C SER A 2 -1.71 -8.37 13.28
N VAL A 3 -0.73 -7.51 13.01
CA VAL A 3 -0.96 -6.18 12.44
C VAL A 3 -0.94 -6.32 10.93
N ILE A 4 -2.13 -6.33 10.34
CA ILE A 4 -2.32 -6.50 8.91
C ILE A 4 -2.89 -5.20 8.33
N PHE A 5 -2.20 -4.63 7.35
CA PHE A 5 -2.70 -3.51 6.57
C PHE A 5 -3.16 -3.97 5.20
N GLU A 6 -4.27 -3.44 4.70
CA GLU A 6 -4.76 -3.63 3.33
C GLU A 6 -4.41 -2.38 2.50
N ALA A 7 -3.55 -2.51 1.51
CA ALA A 7 -3.26 -1.47 0.53
C ALA A 7 -4.08 -1.75 -0.75
N VAL A 8 -5.08 -0.92 -1.02
CA VAL A 8 -5.97 -1.06 -2.18
C VAL A 8 -5.66 0.02 -3.21
N ILE A 9 -5.17 -0.38 -4.37
CA ILE A 9 -4.92 0.56 -5.48
C ILE A 9 -6.25 0.87 -6.16
N LYS A 10 -6.55 2.16 -6.25
CA LYS A 10 -7.74 2.70 -6.91
C LYS A 10 -7.34 3.69 -7.98
N VAL A 11 -8.20 3.85 -8.98
CA VAL A 11 -8.03 4.86 -10.04
C VAL A 11 -9.17 5.86 -9.87
N ASP A 12 -8.81 7.14 -9.85
CA ASP A 12 -9.76 8.24 -9.79
C ASP A 12 -10.34 8.52 -11.19
N GLU A 13 -11.41 9.31 -11.25
CA GLU A 13 -12.09 9.69 -12.50
C GLU A 13 -11.16 10.43 -13.49
N LYS A 14 -10.03 10.94 -13.00
CA LYS A 14 -8.98 11.60 -13.80
C LYS A 14 -7.99 10.65 -14.45
N LEU A 15 -8.13 9.33 -14.26
CA LEU A 15 -7.14 8.30 -14.61
C LEU A 15 -5.88 8.31 -13.75
N ASP A 16 -5.83 9.14 -12.70
CA ASP A 16 -4.76 9.12 -11.72
C ASP A 16 -4.99 8.00 -10.71
N TRP A 17 -3.95 7.24 -10.39
CA TRP A 17 -4.03 6.17 -9.40
C TRP A 17 -3.67 6.69 -8.01
N TYR A 18 -4.24 6.06 -6.98
CA TYR A 18 -3.94 6.33 -5.58
C TYR A 18 -4.03 5.04 -4.75
N ILE A 19 -3.35 5.01 -3.61
CA ILE A 19 -3.30 3.86 -2.71
C ILE A 19 -4.17 4.12 -1.50
N VAL A 20 -5.17 3.28 -1.27
CA VAL A 20 -5.95 3.31 -0.03
C VAL A 20 -5.31 2.35 0.96
N LEU A 21 -4.57 2.88 1.93
CA LEU A 21 -4.04 2.12 3.06
C LEU A 21 -5.14 1.96 4.12
N LYS A 22 -5.49 0.72 4.44
CA LYS A 22 -6.53 0.38 5.40
C LYS A 22 -5.97 -0.49 6.51
N ASP A 23 -6.15 -0.03 7.73
CA ASP A 23 -5.87 -0.76 8.95
C ASP A 23 -6.99 -1.78 9.21
N THR A 24 -6.66 -3.07 9.19
CA THR A 24 -7.64 -4.14 9.48
C THR A 24 -7.81 -4.42 10.97
N VAL A 25 -6.94 -3.88 11.81
CA VAL A 25 -6.98 -4.02 13.27
C VAL A 25 -7.97 -3.02 13.87
N VAL A 26 -7.89 -1.74 13.47
CA VAL A 26 -8.76 -0.66 13.98
C VAL A 26 -9.87 -0.28 12.99
N GLY A 27 -9.74 -0.66 11.71
CA GLY A 27 -10.74 -0.34 10.68
C GLY A 27 -10.62 1.07 10.10
N ARG A 28 -9.44 1.71 10.21
CA ARG A 28 -9.16 3.04 9.62
C ARG A 28 -8.70 2.89 8.18
N SER A 29 -9.00 3.84 7.31
CA SER A 29 -8.44 3.90 5.96
C SER A 29 -7.96 5.30 5.63
N HIS A 30 -6.88 5.37 4.85
CA HIS A 30 -6.28 6.61 4.39
C HIS A 30 -5.95 6.51 2.91
N ASN A 31 -6.28 7.56 2.16
CA ASN A 31 -6.00 7.63 0.73
C ASN A 31 -4.66 8.35 0.56
N CYS A 32 -3.67 7.63 0.09
CA CYS A 32 -2.33 8.11 -0.22
C CYS A 32 -2.27 8.36 -1.72
N LEU A 33 -1.99 9.61 -2.12
CA LEU A 33 -1.88 9.99 -3.53
C LEU A 33 -0.50 9.61 -4.10
N ASP A 34 0.50 9.54 -3.22
CA ASP A 34 1.89 9.32 -3.58
C ASP A 34 2.55 8.29 -2.65
N MET A 35 3.74 7.85 -3.05
CA MET A 35 4.48 6.85 -2.31
C MET A 35 5.07 7.32 -0.99
N ASP A 36 5.54 8.56 -0.95
CA ASP A 36 6.05 9.16 0.27
C ASP A 36 4.94 9.22 1.34
N GLU A 37 3.71 9.55 0.93
CA GLU A 37 2.56 9.61 1.82
C GLU A 37 2.19 8.22 2.34
N PHE A 38 2.21 7.20 1.46
CA PHE A 38 1.98 5.82 1.86
C PHE A 38 3.02 5.31 2.88
N LEU A 39 4.31 5.53 2.62
CA LEU A 39 5.39 5.11 3.52
C LEU A 39 5.27 5.78 4.89
N GLN A 40 5.05 7.09 4.89
CA GLN A 40 4.86 7.86 6.12
C GLN A 40 3.63 7.36 6.89
N LYS A 41 2.54 7.03 6.19
CA LYS A 41 1.32 6.51 6.81
C LYS A 41 1.46 5.09 7.31
N ILE A 42 2.20 4.23 6.60
CA ILE A 42 2.52 2.88 7.07
C ILE A 42 3.36 2.94 8.34
N GLU A 43 4.33 3.86 8.41
CA GLU A 43 5.16 4.04 9.59
C GLU A 43 4.37 4.64 10.75
N ASP A 44 3.54 5.65 10.50
CA ASP A 44 2.60 6.21 11.49
C ASP A 44 1.67 5.12 12.05
N PHE A 45 1.06 4.32 11.16
CA PHE A 45 0.14 3.25 11.55
C PHE A 45 0.88 2.12 12.25
N GLY A 46 2.08 1.76 11.77
CA GLY A 46 2.95 0.79 12.42
C GLY A 46 3.40 1.26 13.79
N ALA A 47 3.65 2.55 13.99
CA ALA A 47 4.08 3.15 15.26
C ALA A 47 3.00 3.01 16.34
N ASP A 48 1.71 3.09 15.97
CA ASP A 48 0.60 2.79 16.89
C ASP A 48 0.66 1.35 17.43
N TYR A 49 1.32 0.44 16.70
CA TYR A 49 1.58 -0.95 17.10
C TYR A 49 3.03 -1.21 17.53
N GLY A 50 3.80 -0.16 17.87
CA GLY A 50 5.19 -0.28 18.32
C GLY A 50 6.19 -0.55 17.20
N GLY A 51 5.88 -0.16 15.97
CA GLY A 51 6.69 -0.37 14.77
C GLY A 51 6.61 -1.79 14.21
N HIS A 52 5.67 -2.59 14.69
CA HIS A 52 5.46 -3.96 14.22
C HIS A 52 4.34 -4.02 13.19
N ILE A 53 4.72 -4.34 11.95
CA ILE A 53 3.82 -4.63 10.84
C ILE A 53 4.09 -6.08 10.45
N ASP A 54 3.10 -6.96 10.59
CA ASP A 54 3.25 -8.37 10.22
C ASP A 54 3.09 -8.55 8.71
N GLU A 55 2.07 -7.92 8.12
CA GLU A 55 1.72 -8.11 6.71
C GLU A 55 1.04 -6.88 6.12
N VAL A 56 1.34 -6.61 4.84
CA VAL A 56 0.60 -5.63 4.02
C VAL A 56 -0.01 -6.40 2.85
N LYS A 57 -1.33 -6.54 2.87
CA LYS A 57 -2.14 -7.14 1.81
C LYS A 57 -2.39 -6.14 0.71
N TRP A 58 -1.85 -6.42 -0.47
CA TRP A 58 -2.10 -5.62 -1.65
C TRP A 58 -3.34 -6.11 -2.39
N SER A 59 -4.19 -5.18 -2.79
CA SER A 59 -5.38 -5.44 -3.58
C SER A 59 -5.58 -4.33 -4.60
N LYS A 60 -6.33 -4.62 -5.65
CA LYS A 60 -6.69 -3.63 -6.68
C LYS A 60 -8.20 -3.58 -6.80
N ASP A 61 -8.73 -2.40 -7.11
CA ASP A 61 -10.15 -2.24 -7.38
C ASP A 61 -10.52 -2.77 -8.77
N ASP A 62 -11.75 -3.26 -8.95
CA ASP A 62 -12.24 -3.83 -10.21
C ASP A 62 -12.42 -2.76 -11.30
N ASN A 63 -12.44 -1.48 -10.93
CA ASN A 63 -12.58 -0.36 -11.86
C ASN A 63 -11.30 -0.03 -12.66
N VAL A 64 -10.22 -0.80 -12.46
CA VAL A 64 -8.95 -0.61 -13.17
C VAL A 64 -9.08 -1.13 -14.61
N SER A 65 -9.20 -0.20 -15.56
CA SER A 65 -9.20 -0.49 -16.99
C SER A 65 -7.91 -1.21 -17.42
N PRO A 66 -7.92 -2.08 -18.45
CA PRO A 66 -6.73 -2.81 -18.92
C PRO A 66 -5.52 -1.93 -19.25
N GLN A 67 -5.73 -0.67 -19.64
CA GLN A 67 -4.65 0.29 -19.87
C GLN A 67 -3.99 0.74 -18.55
N ALA A 68 -4.78 1.00 -17.51
CA ALA A 68 -4.27 1.30 -16.17
C ALA A 68 -3.61 0.07 -15.52
N MET A 69 -4.01 -1.15 -15.90
CA MET A 69 -3.38 -2.39 -15.44
C MET A 69 -1.91 -2.51 -15.84
N ASP A 70 -1.50 -2.02 -17.00
CA ASP A 70 -0.09 -2.10 -17.43
C ASP A 70 0.80 -1.13 -16.65
N GLU A 71 0.31 0.07 -16.33
CA GLU A 71 1.00 1.01 -15.44
C GLU A 71 1.06 0.47 -14.00
N ILE A 72 -0.06 -0.06 -13.48
CA ILE A 72 -0.11 -0.65 -12.14
C ILE A 72 0.79 -1.89 -12.04
N ARG A 73 0.91 -2.70 -13.10
CA ARG A 73 1.86 -3.84 -13.11
C ARG A 73 3.31 -3.38 -12.97
N LEU A 74 3.67 -2.28 -13.63
CA LEU A 74 5.02 -1.72 -13.54
C LEU A 74 5.29 -1.17 -12.13
N LEU A 75 4.29 -0.52 -11.53
CA LEU A 75 4.33 -0.03 -10.15
C LEU A 75 4.39 -1.15 -9.12
N MET A 76 3.58 -2.20 -9.28
CA MET A 76 3.59 -3.41 -8.43
C MET A 76 4.95 -4.11 -8.49
N ALA A 77 5.57 -4.20 -9.67
CA ALA A 77 6.91 -4.75 -9.82
C ALA A 77 7.96 -3.90 -9.09
N LYS A 78 7.87 -2.57 -9.19
CA LYS A 78 8.74 -1.65 -8.46
C LYS A 78 8.54 -1.75 -6.94
N HIS A 79 7.30 -1.98 -6.50
CA HIS A 79 6.97 -2.10 -5.08
C HIS A 79 7.35 -3.40 -4.42
N GLN A 80 7.15 -4.51 -5.13
CA GLN A 80 7.66 -5.78 -4.65
C GLN A 80 9.16 -5.64 -4.36
N GLN A 81 9.89 -4.91 -5.21
CA GLN A 81 11.30 -4.63 -5.06
C GLN A 81 11.62 -3.71 -3.86
N GLU A 82 10.89 -2.60 -3.65
CA GLU A 82 11.15 -1.69 -2.51
C GLU A 82 10.79 -2.30 -1.14
N ILE A 83 9.74 -3.14 -1.08
CA ILE A 83 9.36 -3.86 0.14
C ILE A 83 10.35 -5.00 0.43
N GLU A 84 10.84 -5.67 -0.62
CA GLU A 84 11.86 -6.71 -0.51
C GLU A 84 13.21 -6.10 -0.08
N ASP A 85 13.60 -4.94 -0.64
CA ASP A 85 14.78 -4.18 -0.21
C ASP A 85 14.67 -3.67 1.24
N ALA A 86 13.47 -3.24 1.66
CA ALA A 86 13.22 -2.85 3.05
C ALA A 86 13.27 -4.06 4.03
N LYS A 87 12.98 -5.27 3.54
CA LYS A 87 13.14 -6.52 4.31
C LYS A 87 14.58 -7.02 4.31
N GLU A 88 15.34 -6.87 3.22
CA GLU A 88 16.73 -7.32 3.13
C GLU A 88 17.72 -6.45 3.93
N GLN A 89 17.43 -5.17 4.19
CA GLN A 89 18.29 -4.32 5.05
C GLN A 89 18.28 -4.68 6.54
N LYS A 90 17.49 -5.68 6.97
CA LYS A 90 17.47 -6.21 8.35
C LYS A 90 18.06 -7.63 8.48
N SER A 91 18.77 -8.15 7.47
CA SER A 91 19.47 -9.45 7.57
C SER A 91 20.96 -9.33 7.89
#